data_AF-A0A5D3F7V9-F1
#
_entry.id   AF-A0A5D3F7V9-F1
#
_cell.length_a   1.000
_cell.length_b   1.000
_cell.length_c   1.000
_cell.angle_alpha   90.00
_cell.angle_beta   90.00
_cell.angle_gamma   90.00
#
_symmetry.space_group_name_H-M   'P 1'
#
loop_
_entity.id
_entity.type
_entity.pdbx_description
1 polymer ?
#
loop_
_entity_poly.entity_id
_entity_poly.type
_entity_poly.pdbx_seq_one_letter_code
_entity_poly.pdbx_strand_id
1 'polypeptide(L)'
;MARYYELSAPPEGLARDLGPGGDRVAALLHGVSAHVPPDGAHLPPDGAPRRGSEGLPKTLAGAPVRPAPDVPAALLDRVAPDWLAELERRRHDARRRLHLTGRADRLELAEHVAMLVATPRLRPADPEDADALAMSGAILWLVGTLVAAALADDRADALAELITCGWWPVGPVDGAFLTAPLDLPRRPRGGPPERSRHA
;
A
#
# COMPACT_ATOMS: atom_id res chain seq x y z
N MET A 1 25.20 -6.22 -15.58
CA MET A 1 24.94 -4.97 -14.85
C MET A 1 24.21 -5.32 -13.56
N ALA A 2 24.83 -5.04 -12.41
CA ALA A 2 24.30 -5.38 -11.11
C ALA A 2 23.13 -4.45 -10.73
N ARG A 3 22.01 -5.03 -10.29
CA ARG A 3 20.83 -4.32 -9.76
C ARG A 3 21.17 -3.72 -8.41
N TYR A 4 21.63 -2.47 -8.41
CA TYR A 4 21.86 -1.71 -7.17
C TYR A 4 20.58 -0.92 -6.84
N TYR A 5 20.16 -0.98 -5.58
CA TYR A 5 19.05 -0.24 -4.94
C TYR A 5 17.64 -0.86 -4.91
N GLU A 6 17.49 -2.18 -5.01
CA GLU A 6 16.21 -2.84 -4.63
C GLU A 6 16.21 -3.15 -3.13
N LEU A 7 15.47 -2.38 -2.33
CA LEU A 7 15.20 -2.74 -0.93
C LEU A 7 14.07 -3.76 -0.88
N SER A 8 14.43 -5.04 -0.73
CA SER A 8 13.47 -6.14 -0.55
C SER A 8 12.74 -6.09 0.79
N ALA A 9 13.20 -5.28 1.75
CA ALA A 9 12.58 -5.07 3.05
C ALA A 9 13.02 -3.70 3.63
N PRO A 10 12.32 -3.17 4.65
CA PRO A 10 12.79 -2.00 5.38
C PRO A 10 14.18 -2.26 5.99
N PRO A 11 15.12 -1.31 5.96
CA PRO A 11 16.45 -1.51 6.51
C PRO A 11 16.41 -1.71 8.03
N GLU A 12 17.32 -2.54 8.55
CA GLU A 12 17.50 -2.71 9.98
C GLU A 12 17.84 -1.36 10.64
N GLY A 13 17.20 -1.06 11.76
CA GLY A 13 17.40 0.21 12.46
C GLY A 13 16.58 1.39 11.94
N LEU A 14 15.80 1.24 10.84
CA LEU A 14 14.95 2.31 10.30
C LEU A 14 14.10 2.99 11.37
N ALA A 15 13.45 2.21 12.24
CA ALA A 15 12.61 2.76 13.29
C ALA A 15 13.38 3.68 14.26
N ARG A 16 14.62 3.30 14.61
CA ARG A 16 15.51 4.10 15.47
C ARG A 16 15.91 5.38 14.76
N ASP A 17 16.26 5.29 13.47
CA ASP A 17 16.67 6.44 12.68
C ASP A 17 15.52 7.43 12.46
N LEU A 18 14.29 6.94 12.33
CA LEU A 18 13.13 7.80 12.18
C LEU A 18 12.74 8.47 13.50
N GLY A 19 13.02 7.86 14.66
CA GLY A 19 12.65 8.38 15.97
C GLY A 19 11.15 8.18 16.26
N PRO A 20 10.46 9.13 16.95
CA PRO A 20 9.05 8.96 17.30
C PRO A 20 8.17 8.64 16.08
N GLY A 21 7.40 7.55 16.16
CA GLY A 21 6.59 7.04 15.06
C GLY A 21 7.31 6.12 14.08
N GLY A 22 8.63 5.96 14.21
CA GLY A 22 9.46 5.09 13.36
C GLY A 22 9.06 3.61 13.42
N ASP A 23 8.68 3.09 14.58
CA ASP A 23 8.23 1.70 14.72
C ASP A 23 6.98 1.41 13.87
N ARG A 24 6.05 2.37 13.78
CA ARG A 24 4.85 2.24 12.94
C ARG A 24 5.19 2.29 11.46
N VAL A 25 6.12 3.15 11.06
CA VAL A 25 6.62 3.17 9.67
C VAL A 25 7.27 1.83 9.33
N ALA A 26 8.12 1.29 10.20
CA ALA A 26 8.75 0.00 10.00
C ALA A 26 7.72 -1.14 9.90
N ALA A 27 6.70 -1.15 10.78
CA ALA A 27 5.63 -2.14 10.75
C ALA A 27 4.77 -2.05 9.47
N LEU A 28 4.43 -0.83 9.03
CA LEU A 28 3.71 -0.59 7.77
C LEU A 28 4.49 -1.15 6.58
N LEU A 29 5.77 -0.78 6.45
CA LEU A 29 6.59 -1.20 5.33
C LEU A 29 6.95 -2.69 5.38
N HIS A 30 7.04 -3.27 6.58
CA HIS A 30 7.18 -4.72 6.74
C HIS A 30 5.91 -5.45 6.27
N GLY A 31 4.73 -4.93 6.60
CA GLY A 31 3.45 -5.43 6.08
C GLY A 31 3.39 -5.44 4.57
N VAL A 32 3.70 -4.30 3.94
CA VAL A 32 3.83 -4.21 2.46
C VAL A 32 4.82 -5.25 1.94
N SER A 33 5.96 -5.41 2.62
CA SER A 33 7.01 -6.33 2.20
C SER A 33 6.65 -7.80 2.30
N ALA A 34 5.88 -8.16 3.33
CA ALA A 34 5.53 -9.53 3.66
C ALA A 34 4.38 -10.06 2.79
N HIS A 35 3.41 -9.19 2.46
CA HIS A 35 2.22 -9.58 1.69
C HIS A 35 2.37 -9.41 0.19
N VAL A 36 3.37 -8.65 -0.27
CA VAL A 36 3.64 -8.42 -1.68
C VAL A 36 5.10 -8.72 -1.98
N PRO A 37 5.42 -9.90 -2.52
CA PRO A 37 6.80 -10.21 -2.91
C PRO A 37 7.19 -9.36 -4.13
N PRO A 38 8.49 -9.01 -4.28
CA PRO A 38 8.98 -8.39 -5.50
C PRO A 38 8.77 -9.30 -6.71
N ASP A 39 8.65 -8.70 -7.90
CA ASP A 39 8.36 -9.45 -9.13
C ASP A 39 9.41 -10.56 -9.40
N GLY A 40 8.94 -11.77 -9.73
CA GLY A 40 9.78 -12.95 -9.93
C GLY A 40 10.18 -13.73 -8.66
N ALA A 41 9.87 -13.24 -7.46
CA ALA A 41 10.08 -14.01 -6.23
C ALA A 41 8.94 -15.05 -6.04
N HIS A 42 9.29 -16.34 -6.08
CA HIS A 42 8.38 -17.40 -5.68
C HIS A 42 8.23 -17.40 -4.15
N LEU A 43 7.06 -16.98 -3.66
CA LEU A 43 6.66 -17.33 -2.29
C LEU A 43 6.25 -18.81 -2.28
N PRO A 44 6.85 -19.65 -1.41
CA PRO A 44 6.33 -20.98 -1.15
C PRO A 44 4.87 -20.86 -0.66
N PRO A 45 3.97 -21.78 -1.03
CA PRO A 45 2.57 -21.74 -0.61
C PRO A 45 2.38 -21.71 0.92
N ASP A 46 3.37 -22.22 1.68
CA ASP A 46 3.36 -22.24 3.15
C ASP A 46 4.13 -21.08 3.82
N GLY A 47 4.77 -20.20 3.05
CA GLY A 47 5.64 -19.13 3.56
C GLY A 47 5.05 -17.72 3.53
N ALA A 48 3.92 -17.52 2.83
CA ALA A 48 3.25 -16.22 2.82
C ALA A 48 2.49 -16.03 4.15
N PRO A 49 2.59 -14.86 4.82
CA PRO A 49 1.78 -14.60 5.99
C PRO A 49 0.30 -14.76 5.61
N ARG A 50 -0.44 -15.58 6.38
CA ARG A 50 -1.88 -15.70 6.17
C ARG A 50 -2.51 -14.34 6.44
N ARG A 51 -3.30 -13.84 5.48
CA ARG A 51 -4.15 -12.67 5.73
C ARG A 51 -5.07 -12.99 6.89
N GLY A 52 -5.07 -12.13 7.90
CA GLY A 52 -6.01 -12.26 9.01
C GLY A 52 -7.40 -11.85 8.53
N SER A 53 -8.32 -12.81 8.43
CA SER A 53 -9.76 -12.51 8.28
C SER A 53 -10.31 -11.87 9.55
N GLU A 54 -9.73 -12.17 10.71
CA GLU A 54 -10.04 -11.56 12.01
C GLU A 54 -9.51 -10.11 12.14
N GLY A 55 -8.70 -9.63 11.19
CA GLY A 55 -8.09 -8.30 11.22
C GLY A 55 -8.86 -7.20 10.49
N LEU A 56 -10.00 -7.52 9.86
CA LEU A 56 -10.83 -6.50 9.21
C LEU A 56 -11.71 -5.81 10.27
N PRO A 57 -11.62 -4.47 10.43
CA PRO A 57 -12.52 -3.75 11.30
C PRO A 57 -13.97 -3.88 10.81
N LYS A 58 -14.93 -3.92 11.73
CA LYS A 58 -16.35 -4.02 11.38
C LYS A 58 -16.84 -2.79 10.61
N THR A 59 -16.25 -1.63 10.91
CA THR A 59 -16.61 -0.33 10.34
C THR A 59 -15.37 0.54 10.15
N LEU A 60 -15.31 1.25 9.03
CA LEU A 60 -14.30 2.28 8.74
C LEU A 60 -14.97 3.48 8.07
N ALA A 61 -14.52 4.69 8.42
CA ALA A 61 -15.12 5.94 7.94
C ALA A 61 -16.66 5.99 8.08
N GLY A 62 -17.20 5.40 9.16
CA GLY A 62 -18.64 5.34 9.42
C GLY A 62 -19.43 4.33 8.56
N ALA A 63 -18.76 3.55 7.71
CA ALA A 63 -19.38 2.59 6.81
C ALA A 63 -19.01 1.14 7.16
N PRO A 64 -19.89 0.15 6.87
CA PRO A 64 -19.56 -1.26 7.02
C PRO A 64 -18.42 -1.65 6.07
N VAL A 65 -17.46 -2.43 6.57
CA VAL A 65 -16.34 -2.92 5.76
C VAL A 65 -16.77 -4.12 4.93
N ARG A 66 -16.43 -4.13 3.65
CA ARG A 66 -16.69 -5.25 2.73
C ARG A 66 -15.42 -5.63 1.96
N PRO A 67 -15.05 -6.92 1.93
CA PRO A 67 -13.97 -7.38 1.07
C PRO A 67 -14.42 -7.33 -0.39
N ALA A 68 -13.59 -6.75 -1.24
CA ALA A 68 -13.69 -6.80 -2.69
C ALA A 68 -12.55 -7.69 -3.22
N PRO A 69 -12.85 -8.78 -3.94
CA PRO A 69 -11.81 -9.68 -4.46
C PRO A 69 -11.01 -9.06 -5.61
N ASP A 70 -11.56 -8.04 -6.27
CA ASP A 70 -10.92 -7.31 -7.37
C ASP A 70 -11.27 -5.80 -7.28
N VAL A 71 -10.38 -4.97 -7.78
CA VAL A 71 -10.46 -3.49 -7.75
C VAL A 71 -10.16 -2.96 -9.14
N PRO A 72 -11.14 -2.91 -10.05
CA PRO A 72 -10.95 -2.28 -11.35
C PRO A 72 -10.73 -0.77 -11.18
N ALA A 73 -9.99 -0.13 -12.07
CA ALA A 73 -9.70 1.31 -11.94
C ALA A 73 -10.97 2.17 -11.89
N ALA A 74 -12.00 1.81 -12.66
CA ALA A 74 -13.30 2.48 -12.62
C ALA A 74 -14.01 2.42 -11.25
N LEU A 75 -13.62 1.50 -10.35
CA LEU A 75 -14.09 1.49 -8.98
C LEU A 75 -13.45 2.62 -8.15
N LEU A 76 -12.20 2.98 -8.44
CA LEU A 76 -11.51 4.08 -7.77
C LEU A 76 -12.17 5.43 -8.04
N ASP A 77 -12.73 5.63 -9.24
CA ASP A 77 -13.48 6.84 -9.60
C ASP A 77 -14.76 7.05 -8.77
N ARG A 78 -15.20 5.99 -8.07
CA ARG A 78 -16.41 5.98 -7.25
C ARG A 78 -16.12 6.11 -5.76
N VAL A 79 -14.85 6.17 -5.37
CA VAL A 79 -14.45 6.42 -3.99
C VAL A 79 -14.93 7.80 -3.58
N ALA A 80 -15.55 7.89 -2.40
CA ALA A 80 -16.14 9.11 -1.88
C ALA A 80 -15.13 10.28 -1.89
N PRO A 81 -15.37 11.36 -2.67
CA PRO A 81 -14.40 12.46 -2.81
C PRO A 81 -14.07 13.14 -1.48
N ASP A 82 -15.05 13.28 -0.59
CA ASP A 82 -14.85 13.90 0.72
C ASP A 82 -13.88 13.10 1.61
N TRP A 83 -13.85 11.78 1.46
CA TRP A 83 -12.90 10.93 2.17
C TRP A 83 -11.48 11.09 1.62
N LEU A 84 -11.33 11.21 0.30
CA LEU A 84 -10.03 11.50 -0.32
C LEU A 84 -9.52 12.89 0.10
N ALA A 85 -10.41 13.90 0.12
CA ALA A 85 -10.09 15.24 0.58
C ALA A 85 -9.67 15.26 2.06
N GLU A 86 -10.34 14.46 2.90
CA GLU A 86 -9.95 14.27 4.31
C GLU A 86 -8.53 13.69 4.42
N LEU A 87 -8.23 12.62 3.67
CA LEU A 87 -6.91 12.00 3.68
C LEU A 87 -5.82 12.96 3.22
N GLU A 88 -6.06 13.72 2.15
CA GLU A 88 -5.09 14.70 1.66
C GLU A 88 -4.88 15.83 2.67
N ARG A 89 -5.94 16.29 3.35
CA ARG A 89 -5.82 17.27 4.44
C ARG A 89 -5.00 16.73 5.60
N ARG A 90 -5.28 15.50 6.04
CA ARG A 90 -4.52 14.81 7.10
C ARG A 90 -3.04 14.64 6.71
N ARG A 91 -2.77 14.27 5.46
CA ARG A 91 -1.42 14.19 4.91
C ARG A 91 -0.72 15.54 4.99
N HIS A 92 -1.36 16.61 4.52
CA HIS A 92 -0.82 17.96 4.55
C HIS A 92 -0.54 18.43 6.00
N ASP A 93 -1.47 18.19 6.92
CA ASP A 93 -1.32 18.51 8.34
C ASP A 93 -0.16 17.74 8.98
N ALA A 94 -0.01 16.46 8.68
CA ALA A 94 1.10 15.63 9.15
C ALA A 94 2.45 16.17 8.65
N ARG A 95 2.56 16.47 7.35
CA ARG A 95 3.76 17.09 6.76
C ARG A 95 4.09 18.42 7.42
N ARG A 96 3.08 19.28 7.62
CA ARG A 96 3.25 20.59 8.29
C ARG A 96 3.76 20.43 9.72
N ARG A 97 3.19 19.52 10.51
CA ARG A 97 3.65 19.24 11.88
C ARG A 97 5.10 18.74 11.90
N LEU A 98 5.45 17.81 11.01
CA LEU A 98 6.83 17.30 10.90
C LEU A 98 7.81 18.42 10.53
N HIS A 99 7.43 19.31 9.61
CA HIS A 99 8.24 20.48 9.27
C HIS A 99 8.42 21.42 10.48
N LEU A 100 7.34 21.78 11.19
CA LEU A 100 7.39 22.65 12.36
C LEU A 100 8.23 22.08 13.51
N THR A 101 8.31 20.75 13.62
CA THR A 101 9.13 20.06 14.62
C THR A 101 10.57 19.77 14.16
N GLY A 102 10.99 20.29 12.99
CA GLY A 102 12.34 20.08 12.46
C GLY A 102 12.62 18.65 12.00
N ARG A 103 11.58 17.89 11.65
CA ARG A 103 11.66 16.47 11.25
C ARG A 103 11.38 16.24 9.75
N ALA A 104 11.53 17.27 8.92
CA ALA A 104 11.32 17.18 7.47
C ALA A 104 12.23 16.13 6.81
N ASP A 105 13.51 16.09 7.19
CA ASP A 105 14.47 15.11 6.64
C ASP A 105 14.10 13.66 7.00
N ARG A 106 13.47 13.46 8.18
CA ARG A 106 12.99 12.13 8.59
C ARG A 106 11.77 11.70 7.79
N LEU A 107 10.90 12.64 7.43
CA LEU A 107 9.80 12.38 6.50
C LEU A 107 10.35 12.00 5.12
N GLU A 108 11.30 12.78 4.58
CA GLU A 108 11.90 12.50 3.27
C GLU A 108 12.56 11.12 3.23
N LEU A 109 13.36 10.79 4.26
CA LEU A 109 13.95 9.46 4.41
C LEU A 109 12.88 8.36 4.43
N ALA A 110 11.82 8.53 5.21
CA ALA A 110 10.76 7.52 5.33
C ALA A 110 9.99 7.33 4.01
N GLU A 111 9.66 8.42 3.32
CA GLU A 111 8.99 8.36 2.01
C GLU A 111 9.89 7.75 0.94
N HIS A 112 11.19 8.06 0.97
CA HIS A 112 12.17 7.45 0.07
C HIS A 112 12.28 5.94 0.29
N VAL A 113 12.42 5.50 1.55
CA VAL A 113 12.46 4.07 1.88
C VAL A 113 11.13 3.40 1.51
N ALA A 114 10.00 4.05 1.75
CA ALA A 114 8.69 3.55 1.35
C ALA A 114 8.58 3.36 -0.17
N MET A 115 9.10 4.32 -0.94
CA MET A 115 9.17 4.23 -2.41
C MET A 115 10.04 3.06 -2.86
N LEU A 116 11.22 2.88 -2.26
CA LEU A 116 12.14 1.78 -2.59
C LEU A 116 11.56 0.41 -2.20
N VAL A 117 10.78 0.33 -1.12
CA VAL A 117 10.09 -0.89 -0.72
C VAL A 117 8.89 -1.16 -1.64
N ALA A 118 8.05 -0.17 -1.92
CA ALA A 118 6.82 -0.38 -2.68
C ALA A 118 7.08 -0.58 -4.18
N THR A 119 7.97 0.21 -4.79
CA THR A 119 8.16 0.23 -6.26
C THR A 119 8.46 -1.13 -6.88
N PRO A 120 9.38 -1.97 -6.36
CA PRO A 120 9.66 -3.29 -6.92
C PRO A 120 8.50 -4.30 -6.83
N ARG A 121 7.47 -3.96 -6.05
CA ARG A 121 6.29 -4.79 -5.80
C ARG A 121 5.13 -4.39 -6.68
N LEU A 122 5.06 -3.12 -7.04
CA LEU A 122 4.26 -2.66 -8.16
C LEU A 122 4.85 -3.32 -9.40
N ARG A 123 4.10 -4.23 -10.05
CA ARG A 123 4.53 -4.73 -11.34
C ARG A 123 4.78 -3.52 -12.25
N PRO A 124 5.82 -3.52 -13.10
CA PRO A 124 5.86 -2.57 -14.19
C PRO A 124 4.56 -2.78 -14.95
N ALA A 125 3.64 -1.82 -14.79
CA ALA A 125 2.44 -1.82 -15.59
C ALA A 125 2.92 -1.84 -17.03
N ASP A 126 2.30 -2.70 -17.84
CA ASP A 126 2.37 -2.49 -19.28
C ASP A 126 2.05 -1.00 -19.49
N PRO A 127 2.93 -0.22 -20.15
CA PRO A 127 2.69 1.21 -20.32
C PRO A 127 1.36 1.50 -21.04
N GLU A 128 0.78 0.50 -21.71
CA GLU A 128 -0.54 0.56 -22.33
C GLU A 128 -1.70 0.18 -21.36
N ASP A 129 -1.40 -0.37 -20.18
CA ASP A 129 -2.35 -0.75 -19.13
C ASP A 129 -2.54 0.42 -18.13
N ALA A 130 -3.41 1.35 -18.52
CA ALA A 130 -3.75 2.54 -17.74
C ALA A 130 -4.30 2.19 -16.34
N ASP A 131 -5.02 1.07 -16.21
CA ASP A 131 -5.60 0.63 -14.94
C ASP A 131 -4.50 0.21 -13.95
N ALA A 132 -3.51 -0.55 -14.42
CA ALA A 132 -2.37 -0.95 -13.61
C ALA A 132 -1.51 0.25 -13.16
N LEU A 133 -1.35 1.26 -14.03
CA LEU A 133 -0.67 2.52 -13.68
C LEU A 133 -1.44 3.31 -12.61
N ALA A 134 -2.75 3.46 -12.77
CA ALA A 134 -3.61 4.17 -11.82
C ALA A 134 -3.58 3.49 -10.44
N MET A 135 -3.71 2.17 -10.40
CA MET A 135 -3.61 1.38 -9.17
C MET A 135 -2.25 1.54 -8.48
N SER A 136 -1.16 1.48 -9.25
CA SER A 136 0.21 1.65 -8.71
C SER A 136 0.40 3.05 -8.10
N GLY A 137 -0.10 4.09 -8.79
CA GLY A 137 -0.08 5.46 -8.28
C GLY A 137 -0.89 5.65 -7.00
N ALA A 138 -2.10 5.09 -6.95
CA ALA A 138 -2.97 5.14 -5.76
C ALA A 138 -2.30 4.51 -4.54
N ILE A 139 -1.57 3.42 -4.74
CA ILE A 139 -0.90 2.67 -3.67
C ILE A 139 0.30 3.43 -3.14
N LEU A 140 1.14 3.97 -4.03
CA LEU A 140 2.24 4.85 -3.62
C LEU A 140 1.74 6.07 -2.85
N TRP A 141 0.66 6.68 -3.33
CA TRP A 141 0.05 7.83 -2.66
C TRP A 141 -0.45 7.48 -1.25
N LEU A 142 -1.17 6.35 -1.09
CA LEU A 142 -1.67 5.95 0.22
C LEU A 142 -0.54 5.57 1.17
N VAL A 143 0.45 4.78 0.73
CA VAL A 143 1.60 4.41 1.58
C VAL A 143 2.34 5.66 2.04
N GLY A 144 2.61 6.63 1.16
CA GLY A 144 3.22 7.91 1.55
C GLY A 144 2.38 8.70 2.55
N THR A 145 1.06 8.67 2.41
CA THR A 145 0.11 9.28 3.35
C THR A 145 0.21 8.67 4.74
N LEU A 146 0.19 7.33 4.82
CA LEU A 146 0.26 6.59 6.08
C LEU A 146 1.63 6.74 6.76
N VAL A 147 2.72 6.81 5.99
CA VAL A 147 4.07 7.09 6.52
C VAL A 147 4.11 8.47 7.19
N ALA A 148 3.60 9.51 6.51
CA ALA A 148 3.55 10.85 7.08
C ALA A 148 2.71 10.89 8.36
N ALA A 149 1.53 10.25 8.36
CA ALA A 149 0.66 10.16 9.53
C ALA A 149 1.33 9.44 10.71
N ALA A 150 1.98 8.29 10.45
CA ALA A 150 2.69 7.50 11.45
C ALA A 150 3.83 8.29 12.13
N LEU A 151 4.60 9.06 11.35
CA LEU A 151 5.66 9.92 11.88
C LEU A 151 5.14 11.12 12.67
N ALA A 152 3.99 11.68 12.26
CA ALA A 152 3.35 12.81 12.91
C ALA A 152 2.53 12.44 14.16
N ASP A 153 2.69 11.22 14.66
CA ASP A 153 1.99 10.64 15.80
C ASP A 153 0.46 10.57 15.70
N ASP A 154 -0.05 10.35 14.49
CA ASP A 154 -1.46 10.04 14.29
C ASP A 154 -1.72 8.57 14.69
N ARG A 155 -2.07 8.34 15.96
CA ARG A 155 -2.17 7.00 16.58
C ARG A 155 -3.43 6.22 16.22
N ALA A 156 -4.39 6.83 15.53
CA ALA A 156 -5.69 6.23 15.27
C ALA A 156 -5.88 5.82 13.80
N ASP A 157 -4.81 5.39 13.13
CA ASP A 157 -4.86 5.11 11.70
C ASP A 157 -5.09 3.62 11.40
N ALA A 158 -6.36 3.21 11.46
CA ALA A 158 -6.80 1.87 11.11
C ALA A 158 -6.48 1.47 9.65
N LEU A 159 -6.17 2.43 8.77
CA LEU A 159 -5.72 2.12 7.40
C LEU A 159 -4.31 1.52 7.38
N ALA A 160 -3.43 1.95 8.29
CA ALA A 160 -2.09 1.36 8.42
C ALA A 160 -2.18 -0.08 8.94
N GLU A 161 -3.08 -0.36 9.88
CA GLU A 161 -3.32 -1.71 10.39
C GLU A 161 -3.80 -2.66 9.29
N LEU A 162 -4.72 -2.21 8.42
CA LEU A 162 -5.16 -2.97 7.25
C LEU A 162 -3.97 -3.37 6.36
N ILE A 163 -3.10 -2.42 6.01
CA ILE A 163 -1.92 -2.69 5.19
C ILE A 163 -0.97 -3.69 5.88
N THR A 164 -0.73 -3.53 7.18
CA THR A 164 0.08 -4.47 7.97
C THR A 164 -0.51 -5.88 7.97
N CYS A 165 -1.84 -6.00 7.96
CA CYS A 165 -2.56 -7.27 7.88
C CYS A 165 -2.75 -7.82 6.45
N GLY A 166 -2.22 -7.14 5.43
CA GLY A 166 -2.29 -7.59 4.03
C GLY A 166 -3.57 -7.22 3.30
N TRP A 167 -4.22 -6.13 3.72
CA TRP A 167 -5.42 -5.57 3.12
C TRP A 167 -5.17 -4.16 2.57
N TRP A 168 -5.49 -3.94 1.31
CA TRP A 168 -5.55 -2.65 0.64
C TRP A 168 -6.85 -1.91 0.99
N PRO A 169 -6.80 -0.73 1.63
CA PRO A 169 -7.97 0.10 1.86
C PRO A 169 -8.33 0.88 0.59
N VAL A 170 -9.36 0.43 -0.13
CA VAL A 170 -9.84 1.10 -1.34
C VAL A 170 -10.54 2.41 -0.98
N GLY A 171 -11.35 2.39 0.08
CA GLY A 171 -12.12 3.55 0.55
C GLY A 171 -13.65 3.34 0.49
N PRO A 172 -14.43 4.35 0.90
CA PRO A 172 -15.89 4.28 0.87
C PRO A 172 -16.43 4.34 -0.58
N VAL A 173 -17.27 3.37 -0.95
CA VAL A 173 -18.00 3.29 -2.23
C VAL A 173 -19.43 2.84 -1.94
N ASP A 174 -20.42 3.59 -2.45
CA ASP A 174 -21.86 3.29 -2.30
C ASP A 174 -22.31 2.88 -0.88
N GLY A 175 -21.79 3.54 0.16
CA GLY A 175 -22.17 3.27 1.54
C GLY A 175 -21.49 2.05 2.20
N ALA A 176 -20.45 1.49 1.58
CA ALA A 176 -19.57 0.48 2.18
C ALA A 176 -18.11 0.92 2.07
N PHE A 177 -17.29 0.60 3.08
CA PHE A 177 -15.84 0.76 2.98
C PHE A 177 -15.25 -0.50 2.34
N LEU A 178 -14.66 -0.36 1.16
CA LEU A 178 -14.10 -1.49 0.43
C LEU A 178 -12.65 -1.75 0.85
N THR A 179 -12.35 -3.03 1.09
CA THR A 179 -10.98 -3.51 1.30
C THR A 179 -10.68 -4.60 0.28
N ALA A 180 -9.51 -4.57 -0.32
CA ALA A 180 -9.06 -5.65 -1.19
C ALA A 180 -7.87 -6.36 -0.59
N PRO A 181 -7.63 -7.62 -0.97
CA PRO A 181 -6.30 -8.20 -0.89
C PRO A 181 -5.16 -7.24 -1.27
N LEU A 182 -4.10 -7.14 -0.46
CA LEU A 182 -2.93 -6.32 -0.77
C LEU A 182 -2.01 -6.97 -1.82
N ASP A 183 -2.34 -8.14 -2.39
CA ASP A 183 -1.67 -8.64 -3.58
C ASP A 183 -2.10 -7.82 -4.79
N LEU A 184 -1.36 -6.74 -4.99
CA LEU A 184 -1.41 -5.87 -6.17
C LEU A 184 -1.80 -6.67 -7.41
N PRO A 185 -2.78 -6.18 -8.18
CA PRO A 185 -3.53 -6.98 -9.13
C PRO A 185 -2.61 -7.87 -9.95
N ARG A 186 -2.56 -9.15 -9.56
CA ARG A 186 -2.07 -10.19 -10.43
C ARG A 186 -3.17 -10.36 -11.46
N ARG A 187 -3.06 -9.67 -12.60
CA ARG A 187 -3.94 -9.95 -13.73
C ARG A 187 -4.02 -11.48 -13.90
N PRO A 188 -5.21 -12.07 -14.11
CA PRO A 188 -5.35 -13.52 -14.15
C PRO A 188 -4.37 -14.11 -15.15
N ARG A 189 -3.75 -15.25 -14.83
CA ARG A 189 -3.14 -16.12 -15.84
C ARG A 189 -4.27 -16.61 -16.75
N GLY A 190 -4.60 -15.82 -17.76
CA GLY A 190 -5.74 -16.04 -18.63
C GLY A 190 -5.51 -15.42 -20.00
N GLY A 191 -4.31 -15.61 -20.56
CA GLY A 191 -4.19 -15.60 -22.02
C GLY A 191 -4.91 -16.85 -22.56
N PRO A 192 -5.71 -16.74 -23.65
CA PRO A 192 -6.29 -17.93 -24.26
C PRO A 192 -5.16 -18.90 -24.64
N PRO A 193 -5.38 -20.22 -24.55
CA PRO A 193 -4.37 -21.18 -24.96
C PRO A 193 -4.00 -20.90 -26.41
N GLU A 194 -2.73 -20.59 -26.66
CA GLU A 194 -2.16 -20.62 -28.00
C GLU A 194 -2.48 -22.00 -28.57
N ARG A 195 -3.48 -22.04 -29.46
CA ARG A 195 -3.70 -23.20 -30.30
C ARG A 195 -2.44 -23.35 -31.12
N SER A 196 -1.63 -24.36 -30.79
CA SER A 196 -0.51 -24.82 -31.60
C SER A 196 -0.99 -24.96 -33.05
N ARG A 197 -0.64 -23.99 -33.88
CA ARG A 197 -0.66 -24.14 -35.33
C ARG A 197 0.69 -24.73 -35.72
N HIS A 198 0.80 -26.05 -35.57
CA HIS A 198 1.67 -26.83 -36.43
C HIS A 198 0.77 -27.39 -37.53
N ALA A 199 0.93 -26.83 -38.73
CA ALA A 199 0.61 -27.47 -39.99
C ALA A 199 1.94 -27.61 -40.74
#